data_AF-A0AA92VB71-F1
#
_entry.id   AF-A0AA92VB71-F1
#
_cell.length_a   1.000
_cell.length_b   1.000
_cell.length_c   1.000
_cell.angle_alpha   90.00
_cell.angle_beta   90.00
_cell.angle_gamma   90.00
#
_symmetry.space_group_name_H-M   'P 1'
#
loop_
_entity.id
_entity.type
_entity.pdbx_description
1 polymer ?
#
loop_
_entity_poly.entity_id
_entity_poly.type
_entity_poly.pdbx_seq_one_letter_code
_entity_poly.pdbx_strand_id
1 'polypeptide(L)'
;MKELNHCPSTLADGFSTYSPTACKKLFDGQKVSHLLDFEIDEISKTAETMIAMRRISVSGAQEKFPAVIENGIIRISEADERSRYILKPAPWDNTLYTRKQIPANEHLTMQIASQVYGIITAENGLCFTPHGDMVYITKRFDIAKDGSKYLMEDFASLVGKNEAEQGTYFKYDGCFEDIACAIKRFIPAWMIAMERFFKLVVFNYIYGNGDDHLKNFSIMRIGDHYQLAPAYDLMNTCLHIEGDDLGLNGGLSLTLEKSDVYERTGHPCRLDFERFGEYIGLKKKRIAMFLDFFSVLPDEVEHLVNNSFLTDKMKRTYLRIVKERIQRFNRKSE
;
A
#
# COMPACT_ATOMS: atom_id res chain seq x y z
N MET A 1 -0.34 -3.11 -28.41
CA MET A 1 -0.67 -3.32 -26.98
C MET A 1 -1.40 -4.64 -26.83
N LYS A 2 -1.14 -5.43 -25.77
CA LYS A 2 -1.88 -6.69 -25.56
C LYS A 2 -3.34 -6.36 -25.22
N GLU A 3 -4.27 -7.11 -25.79
CA GLU A 3 -5.68 -7.05 -25.42
C GLU A 3 -5.84 -7.44 -23.94
N LEU A 4 -6.57 -6.63 -23.17
CA LEU A 4 -6.82 -6.91 -21.76
C LEU A 4 -7.96 -7.93 -21.65
N ASN A 5 -7.79 -8.91 -20.76
CA ASN A 5 -8.84 -9.89 -20.43
C ASN A 5 -9.39 -9.71 -19.01
N HIS A 6 -8.78 -8.82 -18.22
CA HIS A 6 -9.16 -8.54 -16.85
C HIS A 6 -9.23 -7.03 -16.62
N CYS A 7 -10.12 -6.60 -15.72
CA CYS A 7 -10.25 -5.20 -15.37
C CYS A 7 -8.95 -4.67 -14.73
N PRO A 8 -8.36 -3.57 -15.25
CA PRO A 8 -7.09 -3.05 -14.73
C PRO A 8 -7.22 -2.35 -13.37
N SER A 9 -8.41 -2.31 -12.76
CA SER A 9 -8.61 -1.85 -11.38
C SER A 9 -9.06 -2.97 -10.47
N THR A 10 -10.08 -3.74 -10.85
CA THR A 10 -10.66 -4.77 -9.96
C THR A 10 -10.10 -6.18 -10.17
N LEU A 11 -9.31 -6.42 -11.21
CA LEU A 11 -8.86 -7.76 -11.63
C LEU A 11 -9.99 -8.75 -11.99
N ALA A 12 -11.22 -8.26 -12.13
CA ALA A 12 -12.36 -9.07 -12.56
C ALA A 12 -12.19 -9.54 -14.02
N ASP A 13 -12.57 -10.79 -14.29
CA ASP A 13 -12.51 -11.41 -15.62
C ASP A 13 -13.44 -10.78 -16.64
N GLY A 14 -13.09 -10.94 -17.92
CA GLY A 14 -13.96 -10.62 -19.05
C GLY A 14 -14.04 -9.13 -19.39
N PHE A 15 -13.11 -8.32 -18.89
CA PHE A 15 -13.07 -6.88 -19.16
C PHE A 15 -11.83 -6.50 -19.95
N SER A 16 -12.04 -5.80 -21.07
CA SER A 16 -10.98 -5.17 -21.87
C SER A 16 -10.65 -3.74 -21.44
N THR A 17 -11.29 -3.24 -20.38
CA THR A 17 -11.07 -1.92 -19.80
C THR A 17 -11.56 -1.88 -18.34
N TYR A 18 -11.69 -0.70 -17.73
CA TYR A 18 -12.26 -0.56 -16.39
C TYR A 18 -13.71 -1.09 -16.36
N SER A 19 -14.01 -1.94 -15.38
CA SER A 19 -15.35 -2.49 -15.15
C SER A 19 -16.28 -1.38 -14.61
N PRO A 20 -17.61 -1.55 -14.66
CA PRO A 20 -18.55 -0.59 -14.07
C PRO A 20 -18.27 -0.31 -12.58
N THR A 21 -17.86 -1.35 -11.83
CA THR A 21 -17.46 -1.21 -10.42
C THR A 21 -16.21 -0.35 -10.28
N ALA A 22 -15.20 -0.55 -11.14
CA ALA A 22 -14.00 0.28 -11.17
C ALA A 22 -14.34 1.75 -11.48
N CYS A 23 -15.13 2.00 -12.52
CA CYS A 23 -15.58 3.35 -12.88
C CYS A 23 -16.28 4.04 -11.70
N LYS A 24 -17.19 3.32 -11.02
CA LYS A 24 -17.91 3.86 -9.85
C LYS A 24 -16.98 4.22 -8.69
N LYS A 25 -16.03 3.34 -8.35
CA LYS A 25 -15.17 3.52 -7.17
C LYS A 25 -13.99 4.45 -7.44
N LEU A 26 -13.22 4.17 -8.49
CA LEU A 26 -12.00 4.91 -8.83
C LEU A 26 -12.32 6.25 -9.51
N PHE A 27 -13.32 6.30 -10.39
CA PHE A 27 -13.59 7.45 -11.26
C PHE A 27 -14.93 8.16 -10.99
N ASP A 28 -15.53 7.98 -9.81
CA ASP A 28 -16.81 8.61 -9.43
C ASP A 28 -17.95 8.37 -10.43
N GLY A 29 -17.93 7.22 -11.10
CA GLY A 29 -18.92 6.81 -12.11
C GLY A 29 -18.60 7.26 -13.54
N GLN A 30 -17.54 8.04 -13.75
CA GLN A 30 -17.12 8.45 -15.09
C GLN A 30 -16.51 7.28 -15.86
N LYS A 31 -16.81 7.20 -17.15
CA LYS A 31 -16.12 6.27 -18.07
C LYS A 31 -14.78 6.87 -18.43
N VAL A 32 -13.71 6.20 -18.04
CA VAL A 32 -12.33 6.67 -18.22
C VAL A 32 -11.55 5.67 -19.07
N SER A 33 -10.68 6.17 -19.94
CA SER A 33 -9.73 5.37 -20.70
C SER A 33 -8.67 4.78 -19.76
N HIS A 34 -8.38 3.49 -19.92
CA HIS A 34 -7.22 2.86 -19.28
C HIS A 34 -5.91 3.17 -20.02
N LEU A 35 -5.99 3.80 -21.19
CA LEU A 35 -4.85 4.23 -21.98
C LEU A 35 -4.55 5.70 -21.71
N LEU A 36 -3.26 5.98 -21.47
CA LEU A 36 -2.70 7.32 -21.47
C LEU A 36 -2.42 7.75 -22.91
N ASP A 37 -2.45 9.05 -23.16
CA ASP A 37 -2.13 9.70 -24.44
C ASP A 37 -0.67 10.19 -24.50
N PHE A 38 0.14 9.83 -23.51
CA PHE A 38 1.54 10.25 -23.39
C PHE A 38 2.46 9.14 -22.87
N GLU A 39 3.75 9.32 -23.14
CA GLU A 39 4.82 8.55 -22.52
C GLU A 39 5.38 9.26 -21.28
N ILE A 40 5.64 8.49 -20.22
CA ILE A 40 6.18 9.02 -18.96
C ILE A 40 7.57 9.64 -19.16
N ASP A 41 8.39 9.03 -20.01
CA ASP A 41 9.77 9.46 -20.28
C ASP A 41 9.84 10.77 -21.11
N GLU A 42 8.77 11.12 -21.81
CA GLU A 42 8.67 12.38 -22.56
C GLU A 42 8.27 13.52 -21.61
N ILE A 43 7.24 13.27 -20.80
CA ILE A 43 6.69 14.29 -19.90
C ILE A 43 7.66 14.63 -18.76
N SER A 44 8.40 13.65 -18.24
CA SER A 44 9.39 13.84 -17.16
C SER A 44 10.51 14.84 -17.48
N LYS A 45 10.74 15.15 -18.76
CA LYS A 45 11.76 16.09 -19.23
C LYS A 45 11.29 17.55 -19.25
N THR A 46 10.01 17.81 -19.03
CA THR A 46 9.45 19.17 -19.07
C THR A 46 9.54 19.87 -17.71
N ALA A 47 9.81 21.18 -17.71
CA ALA A 47 9.94 21.98 -16.49
C ALA A 47 8.64 21.97 -15.66
N GLU A 48 7.49 22.07 -16.32
CA GLU A 48 6.16 22.04 -15.70
C GLU A 48 5.92 20.72 -14.96
N THR A 49 6.32 19.60 -15.56
CA THR A 49 6.21 18.28 -14.94
C THR A 49 7.16 18.14 -13.76
N MET A 50 8.40 18.61 -13.87
CA MET A 50 9.32 18.60 -12.74
C MET A 50 8.77 19.39 -11.55
N ILE A 51 8.08 20.52 -11.82
CA ILE A 51 7.36 21.29 -10.81
C ILE A 51 6.20 20.46 -10.24
N ALA A 52 5.40 19.81 -11.08
CA ALA A 52 4.29 18.96 -10.67
C ALA A 52 4.74 17.78 -9.78
N MET A 53 5.84 17.13 -10.15
CA MET A 53 6.46 16.05 -9.37
C MET A 53 6.92 16.53 -8.00
N ARG A 54 7.60 17.68 -7.90
CA ARG A 54 8.08 18.24 -6.62
C ARG A 54 6.96 18.56 -5.62
N ARG A 55 5.74 18.80 -6.10
CA ARG A 55 4.58 19.09 -5.22
C ARG A 55 4.04 17.87 -4.51
N ILE A 56 4.29 16.68 -5.04
CA ILE A 56 3.79 15.43 -4.48
C ILE A 56 4.95 14.58 -3.95
N SER A 57 6.10 14.59 -4.62
CA SER A 57 7.27 13.78 -4.28
C SER A 57 8.11 14.35 -3.15
N VAL A 58 8.51 13.47 -2.24
CA VAL A 58 9.47 13.72 -1.18
C VAL A 58 10.80 13.12 -1.63
N SER A 59 11.92 13.77 -1.32
CA SER A 59 13.26 13.32 -1.72
C SER A 59 13.48 11.84 -1.40
N GLY A 60 13.97 11.05 -2.37
CA GLY A 60 14.26 9.62 -2.20
C GLY A 60 13.05 8.67 -2.31
N ALA A 61 11.86 9.15 -2.66
CA ALA A 61 10.67 8.33 -2.89
C ALA A 61 10.41 8.06 -4.39
N GLN A 62 9.68 6.98 -4.70
CA GLN A 62 9.23 6.63 -6.05
C GLN A 62 8.59 7.84 -6.77
N GLU A 63 8.89 7.99 -8.06
CA GLU A 63 8.34 9.06 -8.89
C GLU A 63 6.82 9.02 -8.91
N LYS A 64 6.20 10.19 -8.75
CA LYS A 64 4.74 10.32 -8.73
C LYS A 64 4.29 11.65 -9.31
N PHE A 65 3.19 11.58 -10.05
CA PHE A 65 2.65 12.69 -10.81
C PHE A 65 1.22 12.99 -10.36
N PRO A 66 0.86 14.25 -10.11
CA PRO A 66 -0.54 14.62 -9.94
C PRO A 66 -1.30 14.38 -11.24
N ALA A 67 -2.52 13.85 -11.14
CA ALA A 67 -3.38 13.68 -12.30
C ALA A 67 -4.82 14.13 -12.03
N VAL A 68 -5.49 14.46 -13.13
CA VAL A 68 -6.91 14.77 -13.22
C VAL A 68 -7.55 13.97 -14.36
N ILE A 69 -8.87 13.87 -14.33
CA ILE A 69 -9.66 13.25 -15.40
C ILE A 69 -10.39 14.36 -16.14
N GLU A 70 -10.18 14.45 -17.45
CA GLU A 70 -10.87 15.39 -18.33
C GLU A 70 -11.42 14.64 -19.54
N ASN A 71 -12.72 14.76 -19.78
CA ASN A 71 -13.41 14.09 -20.89
C ASN A 71 -13.12 12.57 -20.99
N GLY A 72 -12.97 11.92 -19.84
CA GLY A 72 -12.66 10.48 -19.76
C GLY A 72 -11.19 10.12 -20.05
N ILE A 73 -10.30 11.10 -20.13
CA ILE A 73 -8.85 10.91 -20.34
C ILE A 73 -8.11 11.29 -19.06
N ILE A 74 -7.10 10.48 -18.71
CA ILE A 74 -6.20 10.76 -17.59
C ILE A 74 -5.09 11.68 -18.10
N ARG A 75 -4.90 12.84 -17.46
CA ARG A 75 -3.78 13.75 -17.77
C ARG A 75 -3.07 14.21 -16.52
N ILE A 76 -1.83 14.68 -16.69
CA ILE A 76 -1.08 15.33 -15.61
C ILE A 76 -1.78 16.64 -15.25
N SER A 77 -1.88 16.94 -13.96
CA SER A 77 -2.49 18.20 -13.52
C SER A 77 -1.57 19.39 -13.79
N GLU A 78 -2.18 20.51 -14.14
CA GLU A 78 -1.48 21.77 -14.31
C GLU A 78 -1.20 22.45 -12.95
N ALA A 79 -0.57 23.62 -13.00
CA ALA A 79 -0.01 24.29 -11.84
C ALA A 79 -1.06 24.79 -10.83
N ASP A 80 -2.23 25.17 -11.30
CA ASP A 80 -3.35 25.73 -10.56
C ASP A 80 -4.47 24.72 -10.30
N GLU A 81 -4.35 23.52 -10.86
CA GLU A 81 -5.35 22.47 -10.72
C GLU A 81 -5.22 21.66 -9.44
N ARG A 82 -6.37 21.29 -8.90
CA ARG A 82 -6.47 20.36 -7.78
C ARG A 82 -6.47 18.92 -8.29
N SER A 83 -5.30 18.27 -8.26
CA SER A 83 -5.21 16.85 -8.60
C SER A 83 -6.06 15.98 -7.66
N ARG A 84 -6.83 15.06 -8.26
CA ARG A 84 -7.64 14.06 -7.54
C ARG A 84 -7.04 12.66 -7.61
N TYR A 85 -6.00 12.50 -8.43
CA TYR A 85 -5.32 11.24 -8.67
C TYR A 85 -3.82 11.41 -8.56
N ILE A 86 -3.14 10.29 -8.30
CA ILE A 86 -1.69 10.17 -8.33
C ILE A 86 -1.36 9.05 -9.30
N LEU A 87 -0.48 9.34 -10.26
CA LEU A 87 0.14 8.35 -11.13
C LEU A 87 1.52 7.99 -10.59
N LYS A 88 1.82 6.69 -10.55
CA LYS A 88 3.11 6.13 -10.17
C LYS A 88 3.61 5.22 -11.29
N PRO A 89 4.52 5.69 -12.16
CA PRO A 89 5.13 4.83 -13.14
C PRO A 89 6.11 3.85 -12.49
N ALA A 90 6.66 2.96 -13.30
CA ALA A 90 7.82 2.18 -12.91
C ALA A 90 8.96 3.11 -12.48
N PRO A 91 9.65 2.83 -11.35
CA PRO A 91 10.76 3.65 -10.89
C PRO A 91 11.82 3.87 -11.97
N TRP A 92 12.49 5.01 -11.98
CA TRP A 92 13.55 5.28 -12.96
C TRP A 92 14.87 4.58 -12.64
N ASP A 93 15.03 4.11 -11.41
CA ASP A 93 16.20 3.34 -10.98
C ASP A 93 16.35 2.06 -11.79
N ASN A 94 17.27 2.09 -12.75
CA ASN A 94 17.56 0.96 -13.64
C ASN A 94 18.37 -0.15 -12.97
N THR A 95 18.84 0.04 -11.73
CA THR A 95 19.47 -1.05 -10.95
C THR A 95 18.44 -2.09 -10.52
N LEU A 96 17.17 -1.69 -10.39
CA LEU A 96 16.05 -2.58 -10.11
C LEU A 96 15.58 -3.30 -11.39
N TYR A 97 16.11 -4.48 -11.64
CA TYR A 97 15.80 -5.28 -12.84
C TYR A 97 14.29 -5.51 -13.05
N THR A 98 13.52 -5.66 -11.97
CA THR A 98 12.07 -5.92 -12.00
C THR A 98 11.23 -4.64 -11.90
N ARG A 99 11.82 -3.45 -12.02
CA ARG A 99 11.14 -2.15 -11.81
C ARG A 99 9.86 -1.97 -12.62
N LYS A 100 9.84 -2.46 -13.87
CA LYS A 100 8.67 -2.37 -14.76
C LYS A 100 7.44 -3.10 -14.25
N GLN A 101 7.59 -3.94 -13.24
CA GLN A 101 6.53 -4.76 -12.66
C GLN A 101 6.06 -4.24 -11.28
N ILE A 102 6.73 -3.21 -10.74
CA ILE A 102 6.34 -2.56 -9.48
C ILE A 102 4.92 -2.01 -9.51
N PRO A 103 4.47 -1.29 -10.57
CA PRO A 103 3.08 -0.83 -10.64
C PRO A 103 2.06 -1.96 -10.52
N ALA A 104 2.29 -3.09 -11.20
CA ALA A 104 1.40 -4.25 -11.13
C ALA A 104 1.46 -4.98 -9.78
N ASN A 105 2.62 -4.97 -9.11
CA ASN A 105 2.76 -5.53 -7.76
C ASN A 105 1.99 -4.71 -6.72
N GLU A 106 2.12 -3.38 -6.75
CA GLU A 106 1.36 -2.49 -5.88
C GLU A 106 -0.15 -2.64 -6.12
N HIS A 107 -0.57 -2.63 -7.39
CA HIS A 107 -1.97 -2.87 -7.77
C HIS A 107 -2.50 -4.19 -7.22
N LEU A 108 -1.82 -5.30 -7.48
CA LEU A 108 -2.23 -6.63 -7.02
C LEU A 108 -2.35 -6.68 -5.50
N THR A 109 -1.33 -6.20 -4.78
CA THR A 109 -1.28 -6.27 -3.32
C THR A 109 -2.37 -5.40 -2.68
N MET A 110 -2.62 -4.22 -3.24
CA MET A 110 -3.74 -3.35 -2.84
C MET A 110 -5.11 -4.00 -3.11
N GLN A 111 -5.28 -4.68 -4.24
CA GLN A 111 -6.52 -5.40 -4.54
C GLN A 111 -6.73 -6.60 -3.61
N ILE A 112 -5.69 -7.37 -3.30
CA ILE A 112 -5.79 -8.47 -2.33
C ILE A 112 -6.17 -7.93 -0.94
N ALA A 113 -5.50 -6.87 -0.48
CA ALA A 113 -5.81 -6.22 0.80
C ALA A 113 -7.29 -5.82 0.89
N SER A 114 -7.81 -5.19 -0.17
CA SER A 114 -9.19 -4.71 -0.22
C SER A 114 -10.22 -5.83 -0.37
N GLN A 115 -10.05 -6.69 -1.38
CA GLN A 115 -11.07 -7.65 -1.80
C GLN A 115 -11.11 -8.91 -0.94
N VAL A 116 -9.95 -9.40 -0.49
CA VAL A 116 -9.85 -10.65 0.28
C VAL A 116 -9.84 -10.34 1.78
N TYR A 117 -9.05 -9.34 2.18
CA TYR A 117 -8.88 -9.00 3.59
C TYR A 117 -9.78 -7.87 4.06
N GLY A 118 -10.58 -7.22 3.22
CA GLY A 118 -11.46 -6.13 3.65
C GLY A 118 -10.72 -4.99 4.34
N ILE A 119 -9.43 -4.81 4.03
CA ILE A 119 -8.65 -3.67 4.48
C ILE A 119 -9.16 -2.45 3.70
N ILE A 120 -9.45 -1.36 4.41
CA ILE A 120 -9.87 -0.12 3.78
C ILE A 120 -8.64 0.49 3.11
N THR A 121 -8.59 0.44 1.78
CA THR A 121 -7.49 0.94 0.96
C THR A 121 -7.90 2.17 0.15
N ALA A 122 -6.92 2.92 -0.35
CA ALA A 122 -7.14 3.85 -1.44
C ALA A 122 -7.67 3.11 -2.67
N GLU A 123 -8.62 3.72 -3.39
CA GLU A 123 -9.12 3.18 -4.66
C GLU A 123 -8.02 3.29 -5.72
N ASN A 124 -7.76 2.21 -6.44
CA ASN A 124 -6.59 2.11 -7.31
C ASN A 124 -6.82 1.26 -8.57
N GLY A 125 -5.87 1.36 -9.50
CA GLY A 125 -5.84 0.59 -10.74
C GLY A 125 -4.53 0.80 -11.51
N LEU A 126 -4.52 0.31 -12.75
CA LEU A 126 -3.46 0.50 -13.72
C LEU A 126 -3.99 1.23 -14.95
N CYS A 127 -3.18 2.15 -15.46
CA CYS A 127 -3.26 2.66 -16.81
C CYS A 127 -2.00 2.28 -17.60
N PHE A 128 -2.06 2.44 -18.92
CA PHE A 128 -1.02 2.00 -19.84
C PHE A 128 -0.61 3.14 -20.76
N THR A 129 0.70 3.35 -20.94
CA THR A 129 1.22 4.29 -21.93
C THR A 129 0.98 3.77 -23.35
N PRO A 130 1.10 4.60 -24.41
CA PRO A 130 1.03 4.14 -25.80
C PRO A 130 1.96 2.94 -26.11
N HIS A 131 3.15 2.88 -25.52
CA HIS A 131 4.09 1.76 -25.60
C HIS A 131 3.70 0.55 -24.75
N GLY A 132 2.68 0.68 -23.91
CA GLY A 132 2.16 -0.39 -23.06
C GLY A 132 2.89 -0.54 -21.73
N ASP A 133 3.69 0.45 -21.33
CA ASP A 133 4.27 0.47 -19.98
C ASP A 133 3.16 0.72 -18.95
N MET A 134 3.23 0.00 -17.83
CA MET A 134 2.24 0.08 -16.77
C MET A 134 2.49 1.27 -15.86
N VAL A 135 1.41 1.98 -15.52
CA VAL A 135 1.40 3.09 -14.58
C VAL A 135 0.32 2.83 -13.55
N TYR A 136 0.69 2.83 -12.27
CA TYR A 136 -0.28 2.70 -11.19
C TYR A 136 -1.01 4.02 -11.00
N ILE A 137 -2.33 3.97 -10.87
CA ILE A 137 -3.18 5.12 -10.58
C ILE A 137 -3.91 4.89 -9.27
N THR A 138 -3.90 5.89 -8.40
CA THR A 138 -4.68 5.89 -7.16
C THR A 138 -5.48 7.16 -7.00
N LYS A 139 -6.69 7.04 -6.47
CA LYS A 139 -7.53 8.19 -6.11
C LYS A 139 -7.10 8.73 -4.76
N ARG A 140 -6.88 10.04 -4.72
CA ARG A 140 -6.58 10.76 -3.49
C ARG A 140 -7.76 10.75 -2.54
N PHE A 141 -7.61 10.10 -1.41
CA PHE A 141 -8.60 10.07 -0.33
C PHE A 141 -8.51 11.29 0.59
N ASP A 142 -7.44 12.09 0.49
CA ASP A 142 -7.28 13.36 1.22
C ASP A 142 -8.03 14.53 0.53
N ILE A 143 -8.67 14.28 -0.61
CA ILE A 143 -9.49 15.27 -1.32
C ILE A 143 -10.97 14.89 -1.20
N ALA A 144 -11.77 15.78 -0.62
CA ALA A 144 -13.21 15.62 -0.45
C ALA A 144 -13.96 15.79 -1.79
N LYS A 145 -15.25 15.40 -1.79
CA LYS A 145 -16.11 15.52 -2.98
C LYS A 145 -16.26 16.97 -3.43
N ASP A 146 -16.39 17.90 -2.49
CA ASP A 146 -16.45 19.35 -2.73
C ASP A 146 -15.11 19.97 -3.16
N GLY A 147 -14.02 19.18 -3.22
CA GLY A 147 -12.68 19.64 -3.61
C GLY A 147 -11.82 20.19 -2.47
N SER A 148 -12.37 20.30 -1.25
CA SER A 148 -11.59 20.62 -0.06
C SER A 148 -10.57 19.52 0.24
N LYS A 149 -9.47 19.88 0.90
CA LYS A 149 -8.42 18.94 1.31
C LYS A 149 -8.60 18.64 2.78
N TYR A 150 -8.73 17.37 3.14
CA TYR A 150 -8.73 16.95 4.53
C TYR A 150 -7.35 17.17 5.15
N LEU A 151 -7.33 17.55 6.43
CA LEU A 151 -6.09 17.55 7.19
C LEU A 151 -5.63 16.11 7.38
N MET A 152 -4.38 15.83 7.02
CA MET A 152 -3.79 14.51 7.05
C MET A 152 -2.34 14.64 7.52
N GLU A 153 -1.95 13.76 8.44
CA GLU A 153 -0.59 13.72 9.00
C GLU A 153 -0.11 12.27 9.00
N ASP A 154 1.15 12.07 8.61
CA ASP A 154 1.81 10.76 8.69
C ASP A 154 2.29 10.45 10.11
N PHE A 155 2.48 9.17 10.43
CA PHE A 155 2.85 8.79 11.79
C PHE A 155 4.29 9.15 12.14
N ALA A 156 5.18 9.41 11.18
CA ALA A 156 6.53 9.88 11.50
C ALA A 156 6.44 11.26 12.16
N SER A 157 5.64 12.16 11.60
CA SER A 157 5.35 13.47 12.21
C SER A 157 4.68 13.34 13.59
N LEU A 158 3.70 12.44 13.75
CA LEU A 158 2.96 12.28 15.01
C LEU A 158 3.81 11.73 16.16
N VAL A 159 4.82 10.91 15.84
CA VAL A 159 5.78 10.39 16.84
C VAL A 159 7.00 11.29 16.98
N GLY A 160 6.98 12.47 16.35
CA GLY A 160 8.01 13.50 16.49
C GLY A 160 9.30 13.22 15.73
N LYS A 161 9.25 12.39 14.68
CA LYS A 161 10.42 12.05 13.87
C LYS A 161 10.46 12.83 12.56
N ASN A 162 11.63 13.35 12.22
CA ASN A 162 11.82 14.15 11.01
C ASN A 162 13.25 14.04 10.45
N GLU A 163 13.37 14.36 9.16
CA GLU A 163 14.63 14.26 8.42
C GLU A 163 15.71 15.24 8.92
N ALA A 164 15.32 16.43 9.38
CA ALA A 164 16.26 17.48 9.79
C ALA A 164 17.03 17.09 11.05
N GLU A 165 16.39 16.36 11.97
CA GLU A 165 16.99 15.94 13.24
C GLU A 165 17.63 14.55 13.17
N GLN A 166 17.08 13.63 12.36
CA GLN A 166 17.42 12.20 12.39
C GLN A 166 17.93 11.64 11.07
N GLY A 167 18.12 12.48 10.05
CA GLY A 167 18.62 12.09 8.73
C GLY A 167 17.57 11.35 7.88
N THR A 168 17.96 10.89 6.70
CA THR A 168 17.05 10.38 5.65
C THR A 168 16.37 9.05 5.97
N TYR A 169 16.91 8.26 6.92
CA TYR A 169 16.37 6.95 7.30
C TYR A 169 15.40 7.00 8.50
N PHE A 170 15.09 8.19 9.02
CA PHE A 170 14.23 8.38 10.20
C PHE A 170 12.86 7.68 10.10
N LYS A 171 12.34 7.52 8.88
CA LYS A 171 11.04 6.88 8.63
C LYS A 171 11.02 5.40 9.06
N TYR A 172 12.17 4.72 9.03
CA TYR A 172 12.34 3.32 9.46
C TYR A 172 12.70 3.19 10.94
N ASP A 173 13.21 4.27 11.55
CA ASP A 173 13.54 4.31 12.96
C ASP A 173 12.24 4.41 13.77
N GLY A 174 11.87 3.34 14.48
CA GLY A 174 10.63 3.23 15.24
C GLY A 174 10.16 1.79 15.36
N CYS A 175 9.02 1.58 16.01
CA CYS A 175 8.33 0.28 16.09
C CYS A 175 6.81 0.44 15.96
N PHE A 176 6.09 -0.65 15.70
CA PHE A 176 4.63 -0.61 15.55
C PHE A 176 3.90 -0.20 16.84
N GLU A 177 4.51 -0.41 18.00
CA GLU A 177 4.03 0.14 19.28
C GLU A 177 3.96 1.67 19.28
N ASP A 178 4.92 2.37 18.66
CA ASP A 178 4.91 3.84 18.59
C ASP A 178 3.65 4.34 17.86
N ILE A 179 3.31 3.67 16.75
CA ILE A 179 2.09 3.92 15.97
C ILE A 179 0.85 3.61 16.83
N ALA A 180 0.83 2.47 17.53
CA ALA A 180 -0.29 2.10 18.40
C ALA A 180 -0.53 3.13 19.51
N CYS A 181 0.53 3.64 20.13
CA CYS A 181 0.45 4.70 21.14
C CYS A 181 -0.11 6.00 20.54
N ALA A 182 0.35 6.40 19.36
CA ALA A 182 -0.19 7.55 18.65
C ALA A 182 -1.69 7.37 18.27
N ILE A 183 -2.10 6.17 17.83
CA ILE A 183 -3.52 5.85 17.59
C ILE A 183 -4.36 6.06 18.85
N LYS A 184 -3.93 5.51 20.00
CA LYS A 184 -4.63 5.68 21.28
C LYS A 184 -4.74 7.15 21.70
N ARG A 185 -3.71 7.94 21.41
CA ARG A 185 -3.64 9.36 21.79
C ARG A 185 -4.52 10.26 20.92
N PHE A 186 -4.50 10.06 19.60
CA PHE A 186 -5.06 11.04 18.67
C PHE A 186 -6.42 10.65 18.08
N ILE A 187 -6.81 9.37 18.10
CA ILE A 187 -8.06 8.90 17.49
C ILE A 187 -9.09 8.62 18.60
N PRO A 188 -10.23 9.36 18.67
CA PRO A 188 -11.25 9.11 19.70
C PRO A 188 -11.79 7.67 19.69
N ALA A 189 -12.04 7.13 18.49
CA ALA A 189 -12.49 5.75 18.29
C ALA A 189 -11.30 4.77 18.15
N TRP A 190 -10.26 4.92 18.98
CA TRP A 190 -8.99 4.20 18.83
C TRP A 190 -9.14 2.68 18.82
N MET A 191 -10.11 2.08 19.52
CA MET A 191 -10.28 0.61 19.53
C MET A 191 -10.58 0.06 18.13
N ILE A 192 -11.43 0.74 17.35
CA ILE A 192 -11.76 0.35 15.97
C ILE A 192 -10.55 0.59 15.06
N ALA A 193 -9.85 1.71 15.25
CA ALA A 193 -8.62 2.01 14.53
C ALA A 193 -7.51 0.98 14.84
N MET A 194 -7.41 0.53 16.08
CA MET A 194 -6.41 -0.45 16.51
C MET A 194 -6.62 -1.82 15.85
N GLU A 195 -7.88 -2.27 15.71
CA GLU A 195 -8.17 -3.49 14.95
C GLU A 195 -7.77 -3.36 13.47
N ARG A 196 -8.06 -2.21 12.84
CA ARG A 196 -7.66 -1.92 11.46
C ARG A 196 -6.13 -1.91 11.30
N PHE A 197 -5.44 -1.25 12.23
CA PHE A 197 -3.99 -1.16 12.25
C PHE A 197 -3.35 -2.54 12.44
N PHE A 198 -3.79 -3.31 13.43
CA PHE A 198 -3.28 -4.65 13.68
C PHE A 198 -3.43 -5.57 12.47
N LYS A 199 -4.61 -5.53 11.83
CA LYS A 199 -4.87 -6.29 10.60
C LYS A 199 -3.92 -5.91 9.47
N LEU A 200 -3.59 -4.63 9.35
CA LEU A 200 -2.65 -4.12 8.35
C LEU A 200 -1.21 -4.55 8.62
N VAL A 201 -0.75 -4.53 9.88
CA VAL A 201 0.59 -5.00 10.27
C VAL A 201 0.76 -6.49 9.94
N VAL A 202 -0.22 -7.33 10.29
CA VAL A 202 -0.19 -8.76 9.95
C VAL A 202 -0.22 -8.96 8.43
N PHE A 203 -1.04 -8.19 7.71
CA PHE A 203 -1.08 -8.24 6.25
C PHE A 203 0.27 -7.92 5.62
N ASN A 204 0.93 -6.84 6.04
CA ASN A 204 2.24 -6.45 5.50
C ASN A 204 3.30 -7.54 5.72
N TYR A 205 3.33 -8.14 6.91
CA TYR A 205 4.21 -9.27 7.19
C TYR A 205 3.94 -10.45 6.25
N ILE A 206 2.68 -10.90 6.15
CA ILE A 206 2.30 -12.07 5.35
C ILE A 206 2.55 -11.85 3.85
N TYR A 207 2.33 -10.63 3.36
CA TYR A 207 2.47 -10.29 1.96
C TYR A 207 3.87 -9.78 1.58
N GLY A 208 4.83 -9.82 2.50
CA GLY A 208 6.23 -9.47 2.23
C GLY A 208 6.43 -7.99 1.92
N ASN A 209 5.67 -7.12 2.59
CA ASN A 209 5.86 -5.67 2.52
C ASN A 209 6.89 -5.23 3.57
N GLY A 210 8.16 -5.26 3.21
CA GLY A 210 9.27 -4.79 4.05
C GLY A 210 9.54 -3.28 4.00
N ASP A 211 8.67 -2.48 3.37
CA ASP A 211 8.79 -1.01 3.33
C ASP A 211 7.63 -0.31 4.07
N ASP A 212 6.94 -1.00 4.99
CA ASP A 212 5.84 -0.42 5.77
C ASP A 212 6.31 0.45 6.95
N HIS A 213 7.05 1.49 6.62
CA HIS A 213 7.65 2.45 7.53
C HIS A 213 6.64 3.50 8.05
N LEU A 214 7.04 4.36 9.00
CA LEU A 214 6.15 5.30 9.70
C LEU A 214 5.33 6.22 8.76
N LYS A 215 5.86 6.58 7.59
CA LYS A 215 5.17 7.44 6.61
C LYS A 215 4.08 6.74 5.79
N ASN A 216 3.99 5.41 5.86
CA ASN A 216 2.96 4.61 5.17
C ASN A 216 1.70 4.42 6.02
N PHE A 217 1.72 4.98 7.24
CA PHE A 217 0.55 5.12 8.09
C PHE A 217 0.23 6.60 8.22
N SER A 218 -1.05 6.95 8.19
CA SER A 218 -1.51 8.33 8.38
C SER A 218 -2.83 8.39 9.13
N ILE A 219 -3.05 9.51 9.81
CA ILE A 219 -4.37 9.90 10.31
C ILE A 219 -4.94 11.01 9.44
N MET A 220 -6.27 11.08 9.37
CA MET A 220 -6.99 12.10 8.62
C MET A 220 -8.14 12.64 9.47
N ARG A 221 -8.35 13.96 9.43
CA ARG A 221 -9.47 14.63 10.08
C ARG A 221 -10.67 14.66 9.15
N ILE A 222 -11.74 13.98 9.54
CA ILE A 222 -13.05 14.03 8.89
C ILE A 222 -14.04 14.73 9.83
N GLY A 223 -14.54 15.90 9.42
CA GLY A 223 -15.28 16.78 10.31
C GLY A 223 -14.42 17.18 11.52
N ASP A 224 -14.87 16.84 12.72
CA ASP A 224 -14.17 17.15 13.98
C ASP A 224 -13.44 15.98 14.61
N HIS A 225 -13.31 14.86 13.88
CA HIS A 225 -12.69 13.65 14.42
C HIS A 225 -11.54 13.17 13.54
N TYR A 226 -10.47 12.72 14.20
CA TYR A 226 -9.39 12.00 13.55
C TYR A 226 -9.73 10.52 13.42
N GLN A 227 -9.36 9.94 12.29
CA GLN A 227 -9.44 8.51 12.02
C GLN A 227 -8.21 8.05 11.25
N LEU A 228 -7.93 6.75 11.23
CA LEU A 228 -6.92 6.19 10.33
C LEU A 228 -7.32 6.41 8.88
N ALA A 229 -6.38 6.91 8.09
CA ALA A 229 -6.51 6.99 6.65
C ALA A 229 -6.72 5.58 6.04
N PRO A 230 -7.30 5.48 4.83
CA PRO A 230 -7.20 4.26 4.04
C PRO A 230 -5.73 3.86 3.86
N ALA A 231 -5.45 2.56 3.81
CA ALA A 231 -4.11 2.06 3.51
C ALA A 231 -3.72 2.40 2.06
N TYR A 232 -2.43 2.68 1.86
CA TYR A 232 -1.82 3.00 0.57
C TYR A 232 -0.41 2.42 0.54
N ASP A 233 0.20 2.37 -0.65
CA ASP A 233 1.58 1.95 -0.86
C ASP A 233 1.86 0.52 -0.33
N LEU A 234 0.86 -0.36 -0.46
CA LEU A 234 1.00 -1.79 -0.12
C LEU A 234 1.55 -2.54 -1.32
N MET A 235 2.70 -3.20 -1.16
CA MET A 235 3.27 -4.07 -2.18
C MET A 235 4.13 -5.18 -1.57
N ASN A 236 4.32 -6.28 -2.29
CA ASN A 236 5.28 -7.30 -1.91
C ASN A 236 6.70 -6.83 -2.30
N THR A 237 7.38 -6.11 -1.43
CA THR A 237 8.71 -5.55 -1.72
C THR A 237 9.76 -6.65 -1.88
N CYS A 238 9.60 -7.78 -1.19
CA CYS A 238 10.44 -8.98 -1.35
C CYS A 238 10.45 -9.56 -2.77
N LEU A 239 9.51 -9.15 -3.63
CA LEU A 239 9.49 -9.51 -5.05
C LEU A 239 10.57 -8.79 -5.87
N HIS A 240 11.07 -7.66 -5.37
CA HIS A 240 11.97 -6.75 -6.09
C HIS A 240 13.34 -6.64 -5.43
N ILE A 241 13.39 -6.66 -4.10
CA ILE A 241 14.59 -6.50 -3.30
C ILE A 241 14.63 -7.51 -2.18
N GLU A 242 15.82 -7.83 -1.69
CA GLU A 242 15.96 -8.48 -0.39
C GLU A 242 15.63 -7.44 0.69
N GLY A 243 14.85 -7.84 1.69
CA GLY A 243 14.37 -6.93 2.71
C GLY A 243 13.96 -7.67 3.97
N ASP A 244 13.79 -6.90 5.03
CA ASP A 244 13.43 -7.41 6.34
C ASP A 244 11.98 -7.92 6.39
N ASP A 245 11.67 -8.62 7.48
CA ASP A 245 10.34 -9.15 7.77
C ASP A 245 9.30 -8.06 8.02
N LEU A 246 9.74 -6.92 8.54
CA LEU A 246 8.94 -5.77 8.94
C LEU A 246 9.67 -4.50 8.52
N GLY A 247 8.94 -3.47 8.10
CA GLY A 247 9.51 -2.19 7.63
C GLY A 247 9.91 -1.20 8.72
N LEU A 248 9.91 -1.60 10.00
CA LEU A 248 10.36 -0.78 11.12
C LEU A 248 11.46 -1.50 11.89
N ASN A 249 12.57 -0.80 12.17
CA ASN A 249 13.76 -1.38 12.79
C ASN A 249 13.49 -1.97 14.18
N GLY A 250 12.55 -1.39 14.92
CA GLY A 250 12.12 -1.89 16.24
C GLY A 250 11.06 -3.00 16.18
N GLY A 251 10.66 -3.43 14.99
CA GLY A 251 9.66 -4.49 14.78
C GLY A 251 8.32 -4.16 15.43
N LEU A 252 7.66 -5.17 16.01
CA LEU A 252 6.37 -5.04 16.69
C LEU A 252 6.47 -4.11 17.92
N SER A 253 7.51 -4.30 18.74
CA SER A 253 7.79 -3.52 19.93
C SER A 253 9.21 -3.83 20.40
N LEU A 254 9.88 -2.83 20.99
CA LEU A 254 11.20 -2.99 21.60
C LEU A 254 11.15 -3.67 22.98
N THR A 255 9.99 -3.67 23.63
CA THR A 255 9.83 -4.14 25.02
C THR A 255 9.09 -5.47 25.13
N LEU A 256 8.42 -5.89 24.05
CA LEU A 256 7.67 -7.13 24.00
C LEU A 256 8.62 -8.34 23.95
N GLU A 257 8.35 -9.32 24.82
CA GLU A 257 9.05 -10.60 24.79
C GLU A 257 8.82 -11.30 23.45
N LYS A 258 9.92 -11.68 22.79
CA LYS A 258 9.92 -12.42 21.54
C LYS A 258 9.68 -13.91 21.80
N SER A 259 9.04 -14.60 20.87
CA SER A 259 8.88 -16.05 20.94
C SER A 259 10.24 -16.76 20.80
N ASP A 260 10.37 -17.99 21.31
CA ASP A 260 11.55 -18.83 21.09
C ASP A 260 11.80 -19.06 19.58
N VAL A 261 10.72 -19.10 18.77
CA VAL A 261 10.79 -19.18 17.31
C VAL A 261 11.47 -17.95 16.72
N TYR A 262 11.08 -16.75 17.15
CA TYR A 262 11.73 -15.52 16.71
C TYR A 262 13.20 -15.55 17.12
N GLU A 263 13.51 -15.84 18.39
CA GLU A 263 14.90 -15.84 18.89
C GLU A 263 15.79 -16.81 18.11
N ARG A 264 15.27 -17.99 17.75
CA ARG A 264 16.00 -19.00 16.99
C ARG A 264 16.12 -18.70 15.50
N THR A 265 15.11 -18.07 14.90
CA THR A 265 15.01 -17.96 13.43
C THR A 265 15.12 -16.55 12.88
N GLY A 266 15.05 -15.52 13.72
CA GLY A 266 14.98 -14.12 13.32
C GLY A 266 13.63 -13.68 12.73
N HIS A 267 12.63 -14.58 12.69
CA HIS A 267 11.35 -14.34 12.03
C HIS A 267 10.19 -14.42 13.03
N PRO A 268 9.30 -13.41 13.10
CA PRO A 268 8.08 -13.49 13.91
C PRO A 268 7.20 -14.69 13.54
N CYS A 269 6.62 -15.31 14.54
CA CYS A 269 5.55 -16.30 14.38
C CYS A 269 4.23 -15.76 14.94
N ARG A 270 3.18 -16.56 14.85
CA ARG A 270 1.84 -16.21 15.35
C ARG A 270 1.85 -15.70 16.79
N LEU A 271 2.63 -16.32 17.68
CA LEU A 271 2.68 -15.94 19.09
C LEU A 271 3.16 -14.49 19.28
N ASP A 272 4.11 -14.02 18.47
CA ASP A 272 4.61 -12.64 18.53
C ASP A 272 3.50 -11.63 18.21
N PHE A 273 2.65 -11.93 17.21
CA PHE A 273 1.48 -11.12 16.88
C PHE A 273 0.36 -11.23 17.91
N GLU A 274 0.17 -12.39 18.54
CA GLU A 274 -0.78 -12.56 19.66
C GLU A 274 -0.38 -11.68 20.84
N ARG A 275 0.89 -11.78 21.26
CA ARG A 275 1.47 -10.94 22.32
C ARG A 275 1.34 -9.46 21.99
N PHE A 276 1.66 -9.06 20.76
CA PHE A 276 1.53 -7.66 20.32
C PHE A 276 0.09 -7.18 20.32
N GLY A 277 -0.85 -7.98 19.81
CA GLY A 277 -2.27 -7.66 19.80
C GLY A 277 -2.83 -7.46 21.22
N GLU A 278 -2.46 -8.33 22.17
CA GLU A 278 -2.85 -8.17 23.57
C GLU A 278 -2.24 -6.90 24.17
N TYR A 279 -0.95 -6.65 23.90
CA TYR A 279 -0.20 -5.49 24.39
C TYR A 279 -0.80 -4.15 23.93
N ILE A 280 -1.20 -4.04 22.65
CA ILE A 280 -1.84 -2.82 22.14
C ILE A 280 -3.32 -2.69 22.54
N GLY A 281 -3.87 -3.66 23.29
CA GLY A 281 -5.18 -3.58 23.93
C GLY A 281 -6.32 -4.25 23.16
N LEU A 282 -6.03 -5.17 22.23
CA LEU A 282 -7.06 -5.95 21.55
C LEU A 282 -7.51 -7.14 22.40
N LYS A 283 -8.77 -7.55 22.19
CA LYS A 283 -9.34 -8.72 22.88
C LYS A 283 -8.85 -10.00 22.20
N LYS A 284 -8.44 -11.01 23.00
CA LYS A 284 -7.95 -12.33 22.52
C LYS A 284 -8.81 -12.96 21.42
N LYS A 285 -10.14 -12.93 21.57
CA LYS A 285 -11.07 -13.45 20.56
C LYS A 285 -10.94 -12.75 19.19
N ARG A 286 -10.73 -11.42 19.19
CA ARG A 286 -10.55 -10.64 17.95
C ARG A 286 -9.18 -10.91 17.34
N ILE A 287 -8.13 -10.99 18.16
CA ILE A 287 -6.77 -11.35 17.74
C ILE A 287 -6.80 -12.72 17.05
N ALA A 288 -7.30 -13.76 17.72
CA ALA A 288 -7.37 -15.11 17.18
C ALA A 288 -8.13 -15.15 15.84
N MET A 289 -9.31 -14.51 15.78
CA MET A 289 -10.10 -14.43 14.55
C MET A 289 -9.32 -13.80 13.38
N PHE A 290 -8.54 -12.74 13.62
CA PHE A 290 -7.71 -12.15 12.57
C PHE A 290 -6.55 -13.06 12.18
N LEU A 291 -5.80 -13.57 13.15
CA LEU A 291 -4.62 -14.40 12.89
C LEU A 291 -4.96 -15.75 12.25
N ASP A 292 -6.11 -16.34 12.58
CA ASP A 292 -6.61 -17.56 11.92
C ASP A 292 -6.84 -17.32 10.43
N PHE A 293 -7.38 -16.14 10.07
CA PHE A 293 -7.60 -15.79 8.67
C PHE A 293 -6.30 -15.59 7.88
N PHE A 294 -5.20 -15.23 8.54
CA PHE A 294 -3.87 -15.11 7.91
C PHE A 294 -3.05 -16.41 7.96
N SER A 295 -3.52 -17.44 8.66
CA SER A 295 -2.81 -18.72 8.81
C SER A 295 -2.87 -19.62 7.57
N VAL A 296 -3.70 -19.28 6.59
CA VAL A 296 -3.86 -20.02 5.34
C VAL A 296 -3.93 -19.04 4.18
N LEU A 297 -3.55 -19.50 2.98
CA LEU A 297 -3.69 -18.72 1.76
C LEU A 297 -5.11 -18.92 1.19
N PRO A 298 -5.96 -17.89 1.09
CA PRO A 298 -7.28 -18.02 0.48
C PRO A 298 -7.21 -18.25 -1.03
N ASP A 299 -8.14 -19.04 -1.58
CA ASP A 299 -8.23 -19.33 -3.02
C ASP A 299 -8.43 -18.07 -3.86
N GLU A 300 -9.16 -17.08 -3.32
CA GLU A 300 -9.38 -15.78 -3.96
C GLU A 300 -8.07 -15.03 -4.20
N VAL A 301 -7.05 -15.25 -3.37
CA VAL A 301 -5.72 -14.66 -3.58
C VAL A 301 -5.05 -15.27 -4.80
N GLU A 302 -5.10 -16.60 -4.95
CA GLU A 302 -4.54 -17.27 -6.13
C GLU A 302 -5.25 -16.80 -7.41
N HIS A 303 -6.58 -16.62 -7.35
CA HIS A 303 -7.36 -16.07 -8.45
C HIS A 303 -6.92 -14.64 -8.83
N LEU A 304 -6.81 -13.72 -7.85
CA LEU A 304 -6.35 -12.35 -8.11
C LEU A 304 -4.90 -12.32 -8.64
N VAL A 305 -4.01 -13.16 -8.13
CA VAL A 305 -2.64 -13.29 -8.64
C VAL A 305 -2.66 -13.74 -10.10
N ASN A 306 -3.48 -14.72 -10.45
CA ASN A 306 -3.60 -15.20 -11.83
C ASN A 306 -4.15 -14.14 -12.77
N ASN A 307 -5.09 -13.31 -12.33
CA ASN A 307 -5.68 -12.22 -13.10
C ASN A 307 -4.80 -10.94 -13.13
N SER A 308 -3.77 -10.88 -12.29
CA SER A 308 -2.86 -9.73 -12.23
C SER A 308 -2.05 -9.52 -13.50
N PHE A 309 -1.52 -8.30 -13.64
CA PHE A 309 -0.66 -7.88 -14.75
C PHE A 309 0.83 -8.21 -14.53
N LEU A 310 1.15 -8.96 -13.46
CA LEU A 310 2.48 -9.52 -13.28
C LEU A 310 2.81 -10.55 -14.37
N THR A 311 4.08 -10.69 -14.71
CA THR A 311 4.54 -11.82 -15.54
C THR A 311 4.32 -13.16 -14.82
N ASP A 312 4.16 -14.26 -15.56
CA ASP A 312 3.96 -15.59 -14.97
C ASP A 312 5.07 -16.00 -14.00
N LYS A 313 6.31 -15.60 -14.31
CA LYS A 313 7.45 -15.79 -13.39
C LYS A 313 7.20 -15.07 -12.06
N MET A 314 6.75 -13.82 -12.11
CA MET A 314 6.51 -13.02 -10.91
C MET A 314 5.25 -13.45 -10.16
N LYS A 315 4.20 -13.91 -10.83
CA LYS A 315 3.03 -14.54 -10.19
C LYS A 315 3.45 -15.73 -9.33
N ARG A 316 4.27 -16.63 -9.88
CA ARG A 316 4.82 -17.78 -9.14
C ARG A 316 5.69 -17.35 -7.95
N THR A 317 6.58 -16.36 -8.15
CA THR A 317 7.43 -15.85 -7.08
C THR A 317 6.63 -15.16 -5.98
N TYR A 318 5.61 -14.36 -6.34
CA TYR A 318 4.70 -13.69 -5.41
C TYR A 318 4.05 -14.73 -4.48
N LEU A 319 3.41 -15.75 -5.05
CA LEU A 319 2.76 -16.82 -4.27
C LEU A 319 3.77 -17.61 -3.42
N ARG A 320 4.97 -17.86 -3.93
CA ARG A 320 6.02 -18.54 -3.17
C ARG A 320 6.39 -17.74 -1.92
N ILE A 321 6.61 -16.43 -2.04
CA ILE A 321 6.94 -15.55 -0.91
C ILE A 321 5.81 -15.57 0.13
N VAL A 322 4.55 -15.38 -0.30
CA VAL A 322 3.40 -15.38 0.62
C VAL A 322 3.25 -16.74 1.33
N LYS A 323 3.38 -17.85 0.59
CA LYS A 323 3.32 -19.21 1.18
C LYS A 323 4.45 -19.44 2.20
N GLU A 324 5.65 -18.94 1.91
CA GLU A 324 6.78 -18.99 2.83
C GLU A 324 6.53 -18.16 4.10
N ARG A 325 5.97 -16.95 3.97
CA ARG A 325 5.57 -16.10 5.11
C ARG A 325 4.51 -16.78 5.98
N ILE A 326 3.49 -17.38 5.38
CA ILE A 326 2.46 -18.15 6.11
C ILE A 326 3.07 -19.35 6.84
N GLN A 327 4.01 -20.06 6.22
CA GLN A 327 4.72 -21.17 6.88
C GLN A 327 5.54 -20.70 8.09
N ARG A 328 6.25 -19.57 7.98
CA ARG A 328 6.98 -18.96 9.10
C ARG A 328 6.02 -18.54 10.22
N PHE A 329 4.93 -17.87 9.85
CA PHE A 329 3.87 -17.43 10.77
C PHE A 329 3.28 -18.60 11.58
N ASN A 330 3.06 -19.75 10.95
CA ASN A 330 2.45 -20.93 11.58
C ASN A 330 3.42 -21.80 12.41
N ARG A 331 4.69 -21.42 12.53
CA ARG A 331 5.63 -22.12 13.42
C ARG A 331 5.12 -22.06 14.85
N LYS A 332 5.18 -23.18 15.56
CA LYS A 332 4.76 -23.28 16.95
C LYS A 332 5.92 -22.91 17.87
N SER A 333 5.64 -22.01 18.78
CA SER A 333 6.49 -21.71 19.94
C SER A 333 6.27 -22.79 21.00
N GLU A 334 7.34 -23.19 21.69
CA GLU A 334 7.33 -24.26 22.71
C GLU A 334 6.96 -23.77 24.12
#